data_AF-M6VZD9-F1
#
_entry.id   AF-M6VZD9-F1
#
_cell.length_a   1.000
_cell.length_b   1.000
_cell.length_c   1.000
_cell.angle_alpha   90.00
_cell.angle_beta   90.00
_cell.angle_gamma   90.00
#
_symmetry.space_group_name_H-M   'P 1'
#
loop_
_entity.id
_entity.type
_entity.pdbx_description
1 polymer ?
#
loop_
_entity_poly.entity_id
_entity_poly.type
_entity_poly.pdbx_seq_one_letter_code
_entity_poly.pdbx_strand_id
1 'polypeptide(L)' 'MNWCIVGGESGLKARPLQKKWVVEVLRACRREKVAFFFKQWGGRNKKLTGRILNGREYNEMPVTPKIKKAI' A
#
# COMPACT_ATOMS: atom_id res chain seq x y z
N MET A 1 11.25 -11.44 4.60
CA MET A 1 10.21 -10.59 5.21
C MET A 1 9.80 -9.58 4.16
N ASN A 2 8.57 -9.66 3.67
CA ASN A 2 8.18 -9.01 2.42
C ASN A 2 7.12 -7.94 2.69
N TRP A 3 7.28 -6.77 2.09
CA TRP A 3 6.37 -5.64 2.24
C TRP A 3 6.12 -5.00 0.89
N CYS A 4 4.84 -4.84 0.55
CA CYS A 4 4.42 -4.14 -0.67
C CYS A 4 3.77 -2.82 -0.28
N ILE A 5 4.32 -1.72 -0.79
CA ILE A 5 3.82 -0.36 -0.61
C ILE A 5 3.29 0.12 -1.96
N VAL A 6 2.00 0.41 -2.04
CA VAL A 6 1.36 0.89 -3.26
C VAL A 6 0.92 2.34 -3.10
N GLY A 7 1.14 3.16 -4.12
CA GLY A 7 0.62 4.52 -4.17
C GLY A 7 0.73 5.13 -5.55
N GLY A 8 -0.08 6.15 -5.79
CA GLY A 8 -0.08 6.90 -7.04
C GLY A 8 0.98 7.99 -7.07
N GLU A 9 1.32 8.42 -8.27
CA GLU A 9 2.26 9.51 -8.53
C GLU A 9 1.72 10.85 -8.01
N SER A 10 2.61 11.80 -7.69
CA SER A 10 2.23 13.13 -7.23
C SER A 10 2.76 14.20 -8.20
N GLY A 11 2.01 15.30 -8.36
CA GLY A 11 2.45 16.46 -9.14
C GLY A 11 1.61 16.73 -10.40
N LEU A 12 2.03 17.75 -11.16
CA LEU A 12 1.26 18.31 -12.28
C LEU A 12 0.95 17.30 -13.38
N LYS A 13 1.85 16.33 -13.59
CA LYS A 13 1.78 15.30 -14.64
C LYS A 13 1.58 13.89 -14.06
N ALA A 14 1.09 13.79 -12.83
CA ALA A 14 0.86 12.49 -12.19
C ALA A 14 -0.09 11.63 -13.02
N ARG A 15 0.34 10.40 -13.34
CA ARG A 15 -0.51 9.46 -14.06
C ARG A 15 -1.66 8.99 -13.15
N PRO A 16 -2.89 8.85 -13.68
CA PRO A 16 -4.02 8.39 -12.89
C PRO A 16 -3.80 6.95 -12.43
N LEU A 17 -3.87 6.73 -11.12
CA LEU A 17 -3.86 5.39 -10.55
C LEU A 17 -5.25 4.78 -10.65
N GLN A 18 -5.39 3.66 -11.34
CA GLN A 18 -6.68 2.97 -11.43
C GLN A 18 -6.91 2.06 -10.22
N LYS A 19 -8.15 2.07 -9.69
CA LYS A 19 -8.58 1.20 -8.60
C LYS A 19 -8.34 -0.28 -8.88
N LYS A 20 -8.58 -0.72 -10.12
CA LYS A 20 -8.37 -2.12 -10.54
C LYS A 20 -6.94 -2.58 -10.30
N TRP A 21 -5.95 -1.75 -10.64
CA TRP A 21 -4.53 -2.09 -10.46
C TRP A 21 -4.16 -2.29 -8.99
N VAL A 22 -4.64 -1.40 -8.11
CA VAL A 22 -4.41 -1.51 -6.66
C VAL A 22 -5.05 -2.79 -6.10
N VAL A 23 -6.26 -3.13 -6.56
CA VAL A 23 -6.95 -4.35 -6.15
C VAL A 23 -6.22 -5.62 -6.64
N GLU A 24 -5.67 -5.60 -7.85
CA GLU A 24 -4.88 -6.72 -8.38
C GLU A 24 -3.59 -6.94 -7.58
N VAL A 25 -2.87 -5.86 -7.24
CA VAL A 25 -1.69 -5.96 -6.37
C VAL A 25 -2.06 -6.47 -4.97
N LEU A 26 -3.15 -5.95 -4.38
CA LEU A 26 -3.65 -6.44 -3.11
C LEU A 26 -3.93 -7.95 -3.15
N ARG A 27 -4.61 -8.43 -4.21
CA ARG A 27 -4.89 -9.87 -4.39
C ARG A 27 -3.61 -10.69 -4.48
N ALA A 28 -2.61 -10.21 -5.21
CA ALA A 28 -1.30 -10.85 -5.28
C ALA A 28 -0.64 -10.91 -3.90
N CYS A 29 -0.61 -9.81 -3.15
CA CYS A 29 -0.04 -9.80 -1.80
C CYS A 29 -0.75 -10.77 -0.86
N ARG A 30 -2.08 -10.93 -0.95
CA ARG A 30 -2.81 -11.92 -0.14
C ARG A 30 -2.41 -13.35 -0.47
N ARG A 31 -2.29 -13.69 -1.74
CA ARG A 31 -1.87 -15.03 -2.17
C ARG A 31 -0.46 -15.36 -1.68
N GLU A 32 0.46 -14.39 -1.76
CA GLU A 32 1.86 -14.56 -1.37
C GLU A 32 2.14 -14.28 0.13
N LYS A 33 1.09 -14.01 0.93
CA LYS A 33 1.21 -13.65 2.36
C LYS A 33 2.18 -12.48 2.61
N VAL A 34 2.17 -11.48 1.72
CA VAL A 34 2.97 -10.25 1.79
C VAL A 34 2.15 -9.17 2.51
N ALA A 35 2.78 -8.45 3.45
CA ALA A 35 2.16 -7.30 4.09
C ALA A 35 1.88 -6.20 3.05
N PHE A 36 0.67 -5.65 3.05
CA PHE A 36 0.23 -4.67 2.07
C PHE A 36 -0.07 -3.31 2.73
N PHE A 37 0.59 -2.27 2.22
CA PHE A 37 0.37 -0.89 2.63
C PHE A 37 -0.08 -0.04 1.44
N PHE A 38 -1.24 0.60 1.55
CA PHE A 38 -1.73 1.54 0.54
C PHE A 38 -1.54 2.98 1.00
N LYS A 39 -0.57 3.66 0.39
CA LYS A 39 -0.13 4.99 0.81
C LYS A 39 -1.14 6.08 0.44
N GLN A 40 -1.50 6.15 -0.85
CA GLN A 40 -2.38 7.20 -1.41
C GLN A 40 -2.74 6.94 -2.88
N TRP A 41 -3.84 7.53 -3.36
CA TRP A 41 -4.26 7.48 -4.77
C TRP A 41 -3.43 8.30 -5.76
N GLY A 42 -2.69 9.32 -5.29
CA GLY A 42 -1.88 10.19 -6.15
C GLY A 42 -2.68 11.32 -6.81
N GLY A 43 -2.09 12.02 -7.78
CA GLY A 43 -2.69 13.16 -8.48
C GLY A 43 -2.06 14.51 -8.13
N ARG A 44 -2.63 15.58 -8.70
CA ARG A 44 -2.10 16.96 -8.54
C ARG A 44 -2.14 17.44 -7.10
N ASN A 45 -3.18 17.06 -6.35
CA ASN A 45 -3.37 17.44 -4.95
C ASN A 45 -3.34 16.21 -4.03
N LYS A 46 -2.13 15.78 -3.65
CA LYS A 46 -1.88 14.61 -2.79
C LYS A 46 -2.63 14.60 -1.45
N LYS A 47 -3.00 15.78 -0.92
CA LYS A 47 -3.75 15.91 0.34
C LYS A 47 -5.22 15.53 0.21
N LEU A 48 -5.79 15.63 -0.99
CA LEU A 48 -7.24 15.48 -1.21
C LEU A 48 -7.63 14.05 -1.58
N THR A 49 -6.71 13.26 -2.13
CA THR A 49 -7.06 11.96 -2.71
C THR A 49 -7.13 10.84 -1.69
N GLY A 50 -6.56 11.03 -0.49
CA GLY A 50 -6.65 10.07 0.61
C GLY A 50 -6.02 8.71 0.32
N ARG A 51 -6.33 7.75 1.20
CA ARG A 51 -5.75 6.38 1.23
C ARG A 51 -6.80 5.27 1.46
N ILE A 52 -8.07 5.58 1.20
CA ILE A 52 -9.16 4.63 1.34
C ILE A 52 -9.27 3.80 0.08
N LEU A 53 -9.13 2.48 0.22
CA LEU A 53 -9.39 1.50 -0.81
C LEU A 53 -10.57 0.63 -0.36
N ASN A 54 -11.62 0.53 -1.17
CA ASN A 54 -12.82 -0.25 -0.81
C ASN A 54 -13.41 0.07 0.58
N GLY A 55 -13.43 1.36 0.97
CA GLY A 55 -13.99 1.80 2.25
C GLY A 55 -13.11 1.54 3.47
N ARG A 56 -11.86 1.08 3.30
CA ARG A 56 -10.91 0.89 4.41
C ARG A 56 -9.50 1.38 4.09
N GLU A 57 -8.73 1.62 5.14
CA GLU A 57 -7.28 1.81 5.03
C GLU A 57 -6.55 0.46 5.05
N TYR A 58 -5.38 0.41 4.42
CA TYR A 58 -4.51 -0.75 4.43
C TYR A 58 -3.13 -0.30 4.92
N ASN A 59 -2.85 -0.54 6.20
CA ASN A 59 -1.66 -0.04 6.90
C ASN A 59 -0.80 -1.18 7.47
N GLU A 60 -0.72 -2.32 6.77
CA GLU A 60 -0.01 -3.49 7.30
C GLU A 60 1.49 -3.26 7.35
N MET A 61 2.10 -3.77 8.42
CA MET A 61 3.54 -3.89 8.54
C MET A 61 3.94 -5.36 8.43
N PRO A 62 5.10 -5.65 7.83
CA PRO A 62 5.62 -7.01 7.85
C PRO A 62 5.92 -7.45 9.29
N VAL A 63 5.79 -8.75 9.55
CA VAL A 63 6.07 -9.32 10.88
C VAL A 63 7.57 -9.30 11.14
N THR A 64 8.03 -8.47 12.07
CA THR A 64 9.43 -8.49 12.54
C THR A 64 9.72 -9.81 13.26
N PRO A 65 10.82 -10.51 12.93
CA PRO A 65 11.28 -11.63 13.74
C PRO A 65 11.50 -11.14 15.17
N LYS A 66 10.90 -11.81 16.16
CA LYS A 66 11.21 -11.55 17.56
C LYS A 66 12.66 -11.96 17.79
N ILE A 67 13.53 -10.99 18.08
CA ILE A 67 14.88 -11.29 18.56
C ILE A 67 14.72 -11.91 19.94
N LYS A 68 15.11 -13.17 20.11
CA LYS A 68 15.27 -13.75 21.44
C LYS A 68 16.41 -12.97 22.11
N LYS A 69 16.13 -12.28 23.21
CA LYS A 69 17.19 -11.74 24.06
C LYS A 69 18.05 -12.92 24.51
N ALA A 70 19.34 -12.87 24.22
CA ALA A 70 20.31 -13.72 24.89
C ALA A 70 20.29 -13.36 26.38
N ILE A 71 20.25 -14.39 27.22
CA ILE A 71 20.32 -14.29 28.68
C ILE A 71 21.79 -14.10 29.06
#